data_AF-A0A7R7A028-F1
#
_entry.id   AF-A0A7R7A028-F1
#
_cell.length_a   1.000
_cell.length_b   1.000
_cell.length_c   1.000
_cell.angle_alpha   90.00
_cell.angle_beta   90.00
_cell.angle_gamma   90.00
#
_symmetry.space_group_name_H-M   'P 1'
#
loop_
_entity.id
_entity.type
_entity.pdbx_description
1 polymer ?
#
loop_
_entity_poly.entity_id
_entity_poly.type
_entity_poly.pdbx_seq_one_letter_code
_entity_poly.pdbx_strand_id
1 'polypeptide(L)'
;MIYPAEFIITEFTDGYVEEDFLFHELGFEYALDILEIPDEFLEDVEYIADEGLKIYLDERKIEEYIGMDWYYNLLPYEAKLTI
;
A
#
# COMPACT_ATOMS: atom_id res chain seq x y z
N MET A 1 -20.73 -2.86 0.75
CA MET A 1 -19.54 -3.73 0.83
C MET A 1 -18.45 -2.84 1.41
N ILE A 2 -17.76 -3.28 2.46
CA ILE A 2 -16.65 -2.49 3.04
C ILE A 2 -15.40 -2.90 2.28
N TYR A 3 -14.71 -1.93 1.71
CA TYR A 3 -13.46 -2.13 0.98
C TYR A 3 -12.32 -1.55 1.83
N PRO A 4 -11.21 -2.27 1.98
CA PRO A 4 -10.06 -1.75 2.73
C PRO A 4 -9.38 -0.61 1.98
N ALA A 5 -8.98 0.42 2.72
CA ALA A 5 -8.09 1.48 2.26
C ALA A 5 -6.70 1.38 2.90
N GLU A 6 -6.51 0.42 3.83
CA GLU A 6 -5.26 0.19 4.53
C GLU A 6 -4.75 -1.23 4.26
N PHE A 7 -3.50 -1.35 3.85
CA PHE A 7 -2.83 -2.60 3.55
C PHE A 7 -1.48 -2.69 4.23
N ILE A 8 -1.05 -3.90 4.61
CA ILE A 8 0.26 -4.16 5.21
C ILE A 8 1.04 -5.14 4.33
N ILE A 9 2.16 -4.67 3.81
CA ILE A 9 3.09 -5.44 2.99
C ILE A 9 4.21 -5.98 3.88
N THR A 10 4.28 -7.31 4.01
CA THR A 10 5.28 -8.02 4.83
C THR A 10 6.32 -8.77 4.00
N GLU A 11 6.05 -8.98 2.70
CA GLU A 11 6.96 -9.62 1.76
C GLU A 11 7.29 -8.63 0.64
N PHE A 12 8.53 -8.15 0.62
CA PHE A 12 9.01 -7.18 -0.35
C PHE A 12 9.58 -7.85 -1.60
N THR A 13 9.43 -7.18 -2.73
CA THR A 13 9.88 -7.67 -4.04
C THR A 13 10.87 -6.69 -4.69
N ASP A 14 11.37 -7.05 -5.87
CA ASP A 14 12.31 -6.24 -6.67
C ASP A 14 13.62 -5.83 -5.97
N GLY A 15 14.05 -6.62 -4.99
CA GLY A 15 15.33 -6.42 -4.28
C GLY A 15 15.25 -5.45 -3.09
N TYR A 16 14.07 -4.91 -2.78
CA TYR A 16 13.85 -4.12 -1.57
C TYR A 16 13.98 -4.99 -0.31
N VAL A 17 14.57 -4.40 0.73
CA VAL A 17 14.70 -4.99 2.08
C VAL A 17 14.09 -4.09 3.13
N GLU A 18 13.80 -4.63 4.32
CA GLU A 18 13.22 -3.89 5.45
C GLU A 18 13.93 -2.58 5.78
N GLU A 19 15.27 -2.55 5.66
CA GLU A 19 16.09 -1.36 5.95
C GLU A 19 15.81 -0.20 4.98
N ASP A 20 15.38 -0.48 3.75
CA ASP A 20 15.05 0.55 2.76
C ASP A 20 13.84 1.36 3.21
N PHE A 21 12.85 0.70 3.81
CA PHE A 21 11.59 1.31 4.25
C PHE A 21 11.71 2.15 5.52
N LEU A 22 12.89 2.18 6.16
CA LEU A 22 13.22 3.19 7.17
C LEU A 22 13.23 4.60 6.56
N PHE A 23 13.46 4.71 5.25
CA PHE A 23 13.34 5.95 4.50
C PHE A 23 11.96 6.02 3.86
N HIS A 24 11.16 6.97 4.33
CA HIS A 24 9.80 7.18 3.86
C HIS A 24 9.70 7.37 2.33
N GLU A 25 10.69 8.05 1.73
CA GLU A 25 10.77 8.23 0.27
C GLU A 25 10.83 6.90 -0.48
N LEU A 26 11.59 5.91 0.02
CA LEU A 26 11.70 4.59 -0.61
C LEU A 26 10.41 3.77 -0.45
N GLY A 27 9.65 3.99 0.62
CA GLY A 27 8.30 3.42 0.78
C GLY A 27 7.33 3.96 -0.27
N PHE A 28 7.42 5.26 -0.58
CA PHE A 28 6.62 5.88 -1.63
C PHE A 28 7.02 5.37 -3.02
N GLU A 29 8.33 5.33 -3.31
CA GLU A 29 8.82 4.76 -4.58
C GLU A 29 8.35 3.33 -4.78
N TYR A 30 8.42 2.49 -3.73
CA TYR A 30 7.93 1.11 -3.81
C TYR A 30 6.42 1.05 -4.10
N ALA A 31 5.62 1.89 -3.44
CA ALA A 31 4.18 1.94 -3.67
C ALA A 31 3.82 2.39 -5.10
N LEU A 32 4.52 3.39 -5.62
CA LEU A 32 4.26 3.96 -6.95
C LEU A 32 4.80 3.08 -8.07
N ASP A 33 6.04 2.60 -7.95
CA ASP A 33 6.76 1.95 -9.05
C ASP A 33 6.64 0.42 -9.03
N ILE A 34 6.55 -0.20 -7.84
CA ILE A 34 6.52 -1.67 -7.71
C ILE A 34 5.10 -2.18 -7.50
N LEU A 35 4.32 -1.54 -6.63
CA LEU A 35 2.90 -1.87 -6.45
C LEU A 35 2.00 -1.22 -7.50
N GLU A 36 2.56 -0.35 -8.35
CA GLU A 36 1.87 0.36 -9.43
C GLU A 36 0.65 1.16 -8.93
N ILE A 37 0.69 1.63 -7.67
CA ILE A 37 -0.38 2.45 -7.09
C ILE A 37 -0.27 3.85 -7.70
N PRO A 38 -1.32 4.38 -8.36
CA PRO A 38 -1.26 5.75 -8.85
C PRO A 38 -1.17 6.76 -7.70
N ASP A 39 -0.34 7.79 -7.88
CA ASP A 39 -0.07 8.84 -6.90
C ASP A 39 -1.35 9.51 -6.37
N GLU A 40 -2.34 9.68 -7.23
CA GLU A 40 -3.61 10.31 -6.88
C GLU A 40 -4.47 9.50 -5.90
N PHE A 41 -4.18 8.21 -5.71
CA PHE A 41 -4.88 7.33 -4.78
C PHE A 41 -4.05 6.96 -3.54
N LEU A 42 -2.76 7.27 -3.53
CA LEU A 42 -1.87 7.02 -2.40
C LEU A 42 -1.93 8.22 -1.43
N GLU A 43 -2.39 7.99 -0.20
CA GLU A 43 -2.45 9.01 0.84
C GLU A 43 -1.16 9.07 1.65
N ASP A 44 -0.67 7.92 2.10
CA ASP A 44 0.57 7.83 2.89
C ASP A 44 1.19 6.42 2.87
N VAL A 45 2.44 6.33 3.30
CA VAL A 45 3.12 5.06 3.60
C VAL A 45 3.86 5.13 4.94
N GLU A 46 3.76 4.09 5.76
CA GLU A 46 4.41 4.03 7.05
C GLU A 46 5.04 2.66 7.27
N TYR A 47 6.36 2.62 7.45
CA TYR A 47 7.01 1.39 7.85
C TYR A 47 7.01 1.25 9.37
N ILE A 48 6.49 0.12 9.85
CA ILE A 48 6.54 -0.24 11.26
C ILE A 48 7.37 -1.51 11.39
N ALA A 49 8.46 -1.41 12.17
CA ALA A 49 9.30 -2.55 12.47
C ALA A 49 8.47 -3.71 13.04
N ASP A 50 8.73 -4.93 12.56
CA ASP A 50 8.00 -6.17 12.90
C ASP A 50 6.54 -6.26 12.39
N GLU A 51 5.95 -5.19 11.83
CA GLU A 51 4.62 -5.22 11.18
C GLU A 51 4.71 -5.18 9.64
N GLY A 52 5.67 -4.43 9.07
CA GLY A 52 5.83 -4.25 7.62
C GLY A 52 5.50 -2.83 7.13
N LEU A 53 5.41 -2.67 5.81
CA LEU A 53 5.06 -1.40 5.19
C LEU A 53 3.54 -1.24 5.11
N LYS A 54 3.01 -0.26 5.84
CA LYS A 54 1.62 0.15 5.74
C LYS A 54 1.43 1.08 4.57
N ILE A 55 0.41 0.79 3.77
CA ILE A 55 -0.03 1.59 2.64
C ILE A 55 -1.41 2.13 2.97
N TYR A 56 -1.55 3.45 2.89
CA TYR A 56 -2.81 4.16 3.11
C TYR A 56 -3.29 4.72 1.78
N LEU A 57 -4.47 4.30 1.33
CA LEU A 57 -5.13 4.80 0.13
C LEU A 57 -6.18 5.86 0.50
N ASP A 58 -6.41 6.82 -0.40
CA ASP A 58 -7.43 7.85 -0.21
C ASP A 58 -8.85 7.24 -0.23
N GLU A 59 -9.41 7.01 0.96
CA GLU A 59 -10.74 6.42 1.15
C GLU A 59 -11.86 7.20 0.44
N ARG A 60 -11.66 8.50 0.18
CA ARG A 60 -12.65 9.34 -0.51
C ARG A 60 -12.77 8.99 -1.99
N LYS A 61 -11.78 8.29 -2.55
CA LYS A 61 -11.70 7.86 -3.95
C LYS A 61 -11.96 6.37 -4.14
N ILE A 62 -12.40 5.66 -3.09
CA ILE A 62 -12.55 4.20 -3.13
C ILE A 62 -13.42 3.68 -4.27
N GLU A 63 -14.51 4.38 -4.60
CA GLU A 63 -15.38 4.00 -5.72
C GLU A 63 -14.68 4.07 -7.08
N GLU A 64 -13.60 4.84 -7.20
CA GLU A 64 -12.83 5.01 -8.44
C GLU A 64 -11.86 3.85 -8.65
N TYR A 65 -11.25 3.32 -7.58
CA TYR A 65 -10.18 2.32 -7.70
C TYR A 65 -10.56 0.87 -7.36
N ILE A 66 -11.72 0.59 -6.75
CA ILE A 66 -12.15 -0.78 -6.37
C ILE A 66 -12.32 -1.78 -7.52
N GLY A 67 -12.15 -1.34 -8.77
CA GLY A 67 -12.15 -2.19 -9.97
C GLY A 67 -10.85 -2.14 -10.78
N MET A 68 -9.81 -1.48 -10.26
CA MET A 68 -8.53 -1.35 -10.95
C MET A 68 -7.63 -2.56 -10.65
N ASP A 69 -6.83 -2.96 -11.64
CA ASP A 69 -5.96 -4.14 -11.55
C ASP A 69 -4.95 -4.01 -10.39
N TRP A 70 -4.34 -2.84 -10.20
CA TRP A 70 -3.41 -2.58 -9.11
C TRP A 70 -4.07 -2.79 -7.73
N TYR A 71 -5.33 -2.38 -7.58
CA TYR A 71 -6.05 -2.55 -6.32
C TYR A 71 -6.34 -4.02 -6.03
N TYR A 72 -6.69 -4.81 -7.06
CA TYR A 72 -6.85 -6.26 -6.90
C TYR A 72 -5.55 -6.95 -6.51
N ASN A 73 -4.40 -6.44 -6.96
CA ASN A 73 -3.08 -6.95 -6.57
C ASN A 73 -2.77 -6.67 -5.09
N LEU A 74 -3.44 -5.69 -4.46
CA LEU A 74 -3.28 -5.40 -3.03
C LEU A 74 -4.12 -6.31 -2.12
N LEU A 75 -5.24 -6.85 -2.61
CA LEU A 75 -6.16 -7.66 -1.80
C LEU A 75 -5.58 -8.95 -1.18
N PRO A 76 -4.52 -9.59 -1.72
CA PRO A 76 -3.86 -10.71 -1.06
C PRO A 76 -3.09 -10.32 0.21
N TYR A 77 -2.70 -9.06 0.35
CA TYR A 77 -1.98 -8.58 1.54
C TYR A 77 -2.92 -8.39 2.73
N GLU A 78 -2.36 -8.25 3.93
CA GLU A 78 -3.16 -8.05 5.12
C GLU A 78 -3.87 -6.69 5.03
N ALA A 79 -5.19 -6.73 4.87
CA ALA A 79 -6.03 -5.56 4.75
C ALA A 79 -6.69 -5.24 6.10
N LYS A 80 -6.56 -4.01 6.58
CA LYS A 80 -7.34 -3.53 7.73
C LYS A 80 -8.63 -2.89 7.22
N LEU A 81 -9.76 -3.40 7.74
CA LEU A 81 -11.07 -2.80 7.49
C LEU A 81 -11.22 -1.57 8.38
N THR A 82 -11.29 -0.38 7.78
CA THR A 82 -11.71 0.84 8.46
C THR A 82 -13.21 0.76 8.74
N ILE A 83 -13.61 0.81 10.01
CA ILE A 83 -15.01 0.64 10.49
C ILE A 83 -15.69 1.99 10.67
#